data_AF-A0A4P0XPP0-F1
#
_entry.id   AF-A0A4P0XPP0-F1
#
_cell.length_a   1.000
_cell.length_b   1.000
_cell.length_c   1.000
_cell.angle_alpha   90.00
_cell.angle_beta   90.00
_cell.angle_gamma   90.00
#
_symmetry.space_group_name_H-M   'P 1'
#
loop_
_entity.id
_entity.type
_entity.pdbx_description
1 polymer ?
#
loop_
_entity_poly.entity_id
_entity_poly.type
_entity_poly.pdbx_seq_one_letter_code
_entity_poly.pdbx_strand_id
1 'polypeptide(L)'
;MHLIIGSRFHPNLALSQLQAQDQLVEIYDRDLQFTLEETKHYFSRTVALPLSNHHAQRLQSVTEGWIAGMKIASLSAELQNDPEHLLRNMHGGTRSIARYLKEVVLDPLPEEVLDFLVKTSFLSRLNAELCNAVTGRDDSKAMLAWIERHNLFLSALDEQGYWFRYHPLLQENLRTMLQQNNDIDRKQLHELASHWFVEQKLWSEAVRHALSAGKPVHSPVQDGASAQSLAEEGDIDTPDFMDASFTAQHRSVAH
;
A
#
# COMPACT_ATOMS: atom_id res chain seq x y z
N MET A 1 -0.59 -14.92 -39.48
CA MET A 1 -1.22 -15.61 -38.32
C MET A 1 -0.79 -14.84 -37.08
N HIS A 2 -1.72 -14.39 -36.25
CA HIS A 2 -1.41 -13.69 -35.01
C HIS A 2 -1.78 -14.60 -33.84
N LEU A 3 -0.86 -14.80 -32.89
CA LEU A 3 -1.09 -15.58 -31.69
C LEU A 3 -1.28 -14.62 -30.52
N ILE A 4 -2.38 -14.76 -29.79
CA ILE A 4 -2.65 -13.98 -28.57
C ILE A 4 -2.57 -14.94 -27.39
N ILE A 5 -1.70 -14.64 -26.43
CA ILE A 5 -1.52 -15.41 -25.20
C ILE A 5 -1.88 -14.52 -24.02
N GLY A 6 -2.83 -14.95 -23.20
CA GLY A 6 -3.13 -14.34 -21.90
C GLY A 6 -2.67 -15.28 -20.79
N SER A 7 -1.76 -14.81 -19.93
CA SER A 7 -1.24 -15.56 -18.79
C SER A 7 -1.00 -14.63 -17.62
N ARG A 8 -1.19 -15.12 -16.39
CA ARG A 8 -0.77 -14.40 -15.17
C ARG A 8 0.73 -14.59 -14.87
N PHE A 9 1.37 -15.51 -15.58
CA PHE A 9 2.76 -15.88 -15.43
C PHE A 9 3.51 -15.55 -16.71
N HIS A 10 4.77 -15.13 -16.61
CA HIS A 10 5.63 -15.05 -17.80
C HIS A 10 5.78 -16.46 -18.39
N PRO A 11 5.27 -16.71 -19.62
CA PRO A 11 5.39 -18.02 -20.23
C PRO A 11 6.86 -18.28 -20.57
N ASN A 12 7.33 -19.50 -20.36
CA ASN A 12 8.71 -19.90 -20.67
C ASN A 12 8.89 -20.08 -22.20
N LEU A 13 8.77 -18.98 -22.92
CA LEU A 13 8.91 -18.87 -24.37
C LEU A 13 10.13 -18.00 -24.67
N ALA A 14 10.92 -18.37 -25.68
CA ALA A 14 12.06 -17.58 -26.14
C ALA A 14 11.58 -16.36 -26.95
N LEU A 15 11.01 -15.36 -26.26
CA LEU A 15 10.38 -14.18 -26.86
C LEU A 15 11.38 -13.17 -27.42
N SER A 16 12.66 -13.24 -27.03
CA SER A 16 13.69 -12.28 -27.44
C SER A 16 13.88 -12.21 -28.96
N GLN A 17 13.67 -13.33 -29.68
CA GLN A 17 13.78 -13.34 -31.14
C GLN A 17 12.61 -12.62 -31.82
N LEU A 18 11.40 -12.73 -31.26
CA LEU A 18 10.21 -12.02 -31.75
C LEU A 18 10.30 -10.52 -31.44
N GLN A 19 10.87 -10.17 -30.27
CA GLN A 19 11.14 -8.79 -29.90
C GLN A 19 12.13 -8.13 -30.85
N ALA A 20 13.23 -8.81 -31.21
CA ALA A 20 14.22 -8.30 -32.16
C ALA A 20 13.69 -8.11 -33.59
N GLN A 21 12.53 -8.69 -33.90
CA GLN A 21 11.86 -8.59 -35.21
C GLN A 21 10.67 -7.63 -35.19
N ASP A 22 10.43 -6.90 -34.10
CA ASP A 22 9.25 -6.04 -33.89
C ASP A 22 7.91 -6.80 -34.04
N GLN A 23 7.91 -8.11 -33.74
CA GLN A 23 6.74 -9.01 -33.84
C GLN A 23 6.12 -9.35 -32.49
N LEU A 24 6.53 -8.65 -31.43
CA LEU A 24 6.07 -8.88 -30.06
C LEU A 24 5.46 -7.60 -29.50
N VAL A 25 4.22 -7.70 -29.02
CA VAL A 25 3.59 -6.67 -28.20
C VAL A 25 3.33 -7.28 -26.83
N GLU A 26 3.98 -6.74 -25.81
CA GLU A 26 3.76 -7.12 -24.42
C GLU A 26 2.89 -6.07 -23.75
N ILE A 27 1.84 -6.52 -23.06
CA ILE A 27 0.95 -5.69 -22.27
C ILE A 27 1.09 -6.19 -20.84
N TYR A 28 1.62 -5.35 -19.97
CA TYR A 28 1.82 -5.66 -18.55
C TYR A 28 0.66 -5.12 -17.71
N ASP A 29 0.62 -5.52 -16.44
CA ASP A 29 -0.40 -5.08 -15.49
C ASP A 29 -0.52 -3.55 -15.42
N ARG A 30 0.59 -2.82 -15.47
CA ARG A 30 0.60 -1.35 -15.48
C ARG A 30 -0.11 -0.75 -16.70
N ASP A 31 -0.05 -1.44 -17.84
CA ASP A 31 -0.67 -0.98 -19.09
C ASP A 31 -2.18 -1.25 -19.09
N LEU A 32 -2.63 -2.18 -18.21
CA LEU A 32 -4.03 -2.48 -17.97
C LEU A 32 -4.61 -1.70 -16.79
N GLN A 33 -3.82 -0.95 -16.03
CA GLN A 33 -4.37 -0.16 -14.92
C GLN A 33 -5.22 0.99 -15.46
N PHE A 34 -6.47 1.05 -15.02
CA PHE A 34 -7.34 2.15 -15.40
C PHE A 34 -6.84 3.48 -14.83
N THR A 35 -6.70 4.44 -15.73
CA THR A 35 -6.59 5.85 -15.38
C THR A 35 -7.90 6.36 -14.75
N LEU A 36 -7.84 7.54 -14.15
CA LEU A 36 -9.02 8.14 -13.52
C LEU A 36 -10.14 8.39 -14.55
N GLU A 37 -9.75 8.79 -15.76
CA GLU A 37 -10.69 9.05 -16.86
C GLU A 37 -11.30 7.75 -17.39
N GLU A 38 -10.50 6.70 -17.57
CA GLU A 38 -11.02 5.37 -17.95
C GLU A 38 -11.93 4.78 -16.88
N THR A 39 -11.63 5.01 -15.60
CA THR A 39 -12.48 4.59 -14.48
C THR A 39 -13.86 5.25 -14.59
N LYS A 40 -13.92 6.58 -14.76
CA LYS A 40 -15.19 7.30 -14.95
C LYS A 40 -15.93 6.82 -16.20
N HIS A 41 -15.20 6.59 -17.29
CA HIS A 41 -15.77 6.12 -18.54
C HIS A 41 -16.38 4.73 -18.40
N TYR A 42 -15.67 3.80 -17.76
CA TYR A 42 -16.14 2.44 -17.49
C TYR A 42 -17.42 2.44 -16.65
N PHE A 43 -17.45 3.20 -15.55
CA PHE A 43 -18.62 3.23 -14.66
C PHE A 43 -19.83 3.93 -15.29
N SER A 44 -19.62 5.02 -16.04
CA SER A 44 -20.71 5.70 -16.73
C SER A 44 -21.29 4.89 -17.89
N ARG A 45 -20.46 4.20 -18.68
CA ARG A 45 -20.89 3.49 -19.90
C ARG A 45 -21.29 2.04 -19.67
N THR A 46 -20.59 1.33 -18.80
CA THR A 46 -20.76 -0.12 -18.62
C THR A 46 -21.65 -0.44 -17.42
N VAL A 47 -21.44 0.28 -16.31
CA VAL A 47 -22.17 0.06 -15.05
C VAL A 47 -23.42 0.94 -14.97
N ALA A 48 -23.57 1.92 -15.88
CA ALA A 48 -24.62 2.93 -15.87
C ALA A 48 -24.72 3.73 -14.56
N LEU A 49 -23.56 3.90 -13.88
CA LEU A 49 -23.45 4.62 -12.62
C LEU A 49 -22.41 5.74 -12.78
N PRO A 50 -22.83 6.98 -13.08
CA PRO A 50 -21.88 8.09 -13.22
C PRO A 50 -21.27 8.42 -11.85
N LEU A 51 -19.96 8.19 -11.72
CA LEU A 51 -19.21 8.51 -10.50
C LEU A 51 -18.82 9.99 -10.47
N SER A 52 -18.93 10.62 -9.29
CA SER A 52 -18.30 11.91 -9.03
C SER A 52 -16.77 11.79 -9.08
N ASN A 53 -16.07 12.91 -9.28
CA ASN A 53 -14.59 12.92 -9.26
C ASN A 53 -14.02 12.33 -7.96
N HIS A 54 -14.62 12.70 -6.82
CA HIS A 54 -14.21 12.20 -5.51
C HIS A 54 -14.38 10.67 -5.41
N HIS A 55 -15.49 10.12 -5.91
CA HIS A 55 -15.73 8.68 -5.88
C HIS A 55 -14.86 7.89 -6.85
N ALA A 56 -14.61 8.43 -8.04
CA ALA A 56 -13.70 7.83 -9.00
C ALA A 56 -12.27 7.79 -8.44
N GLN A 57 -11.80 8.88 -7.82
CA GLN A 57 -10.49 8.93 -7.15
C GLN A 57 -10.39 7.92 -6.02
N ARG A 58 -11.44 7.78 -5.20
CA ARG A 58 -11.44 6.83 -4.10
C ARG A 58 -11.47 5.38 -4.55
N LEU A 59 -12.25 5.08 -5.59
CA LEU A 59 -12.25 3.74 -6.16
C LEU A 59 -10.89 3.42 -6.79
N GLN A 60 -10.30 4.39 -7.49
CA GLN A 60 -8.97 4.25 -8.07
C GLN A 60 -7.90 4.07 -6.97
N SER A 61 -7.95 4.80 -5.87
CA SER A 61 -6.97 4.66 -4.79
C SER A 61 -7.06 3.32 -4.07
N VAL A 62 -8.27 2.77 -3.89
CA VAL A 62 -8.49 1.47 -3.25
C VAL A 62 -8.12 0.31 -4.19
N THR A 63 -8.42 0.43 -5.48
CA THR A 63 -8.16 -0.63 -6.46
C THR A 63 -6.83 -0.49 -7.19
N GLU A 64 -6.11 0.61 -7.00
CA GLU A 64 -4.93 1.03 -7.78
C GLU A 64 -5.10 0.84 -9.30
N GLY A 65 -6.31 1.10 -9.82
CA GLY A 65 -6.60 0.93 -11.25
C GLY A 65 -6.87 -0.52 -11.68
N TRP A 66 -6.92 -1.48 -10.76
CA TRP A 66 -7.09 -2.89 -11.11
C TRP A 66 -8.47 -3.18 -11.72
N ILE A 67 -8.51 -3.43 -13.04
CA ILE A 67 -9.73 -3.65 -13.82
C ILE A 67 -10.63 -4.73 -13.20
N ALA A 68 -10.05 -5.88 -12.83
CA ALA A 68 -10.84 -6.98 -12.27
C ALA A 68 -11.45 -6.56 -10.92
N GLY A 69 -10.70 -5.85 -10.08
CA GLY A 69 -11.21 -5.27 -8.84
C GLY A 69 -12.37 -4.29 -9.08
N MET A 70 -12.25 -3.40 -10.07
CA MET A 70 -13.31 -2.48 -10.46
C MET A 70 -14.55 -3.21 -11.01
N LYS A 71 -14.34 -4.24 -11.83
CA LYS A 71 -15.43 -5.07 -12.36
C LYS A 71 -16.16 -5.80 -11.24
N ILE A 72 -15.43 -6.41 -10.30
CA ILE A 72 -16.03 -7.11 -9.16
C ILE A 72 -16.75 -6.12 -8.24
N ALA A 73 -16.18 -4.94 -8.00
CA ALA A 73 -16.86 -3.86 -7.28
C ALA A 73 -18.18 -3.47 -7.96
N SER A 74 -18.18 -3.35 -9.29
CA SER A 74 -19.37 -3.00 -10.07
C SER A 74 -20.49 -4.04 -10.02
N LEU A 75 -20.14 -5.31 -9.78
CA LEU A 75 -21.09 -6.41 -9.63
C LEU A 75 -21.64 -6.53 -8.20
N SER A 76 -21.12 -5.76 -7.25
CA SER A 76 -21.58 -5.84 -5.86
C SER A 76 -22.96 -5.21 -5.70
N ALA A 77 -23.88 -5.94 -5.06
CA ALA A 77 -25.22 -5.44 -4.76
C ALA A 77 -25.18 -4.18 -3.86
N GLU A 78 -24.16 -4.06 -3.01
CA GLU A 78 -23.92 -2.89 -2.17
C GLU A 78 -23.72 -1.62 -3.00
N LEU A 79 -22.98 -1.70 -4.13
CA LEU A 79 -22.76 -0.54 -5.01
C LEU A 79 -24.03 -0.20 -5.80
N GLN A 80 -24.88 -1.17 -6.11
CA GLN A 80 -26.14 -0.93 -6.82
C GLN A 80 -27.22 -0.33 -5.90
N ASN A 81 -27.24 -0.72 -4.63
CA ASN A 81 -28.25 -0.29 -3.68
C ASN A 81 -27.92 1.05 -3.01
N ASP A 82 -26.67 1.25 -2.59
CA ASP A 82 -26.21 2.51 -1.99
C ASP A 82 -24.74 2.79 -2.39
N PRO A 83 -24.53 3.31 -3.61
CA PRO A 83 -23.20 3.59 -4.11
C PRO A 83 -22.46 4.60 -3.22
N GLU A 84 -23.16 5.62 -2.73
CA GLU A 84 -22.61 6.68 -1.92
C GLU A 84 -22.07 6.18 -0.57
N HIS A 85 -22.79 5.27 0.09
CA HIS A 85 -22.35 4.66 1.35
C HIS A 85 -21.16 3.74 1.11
N LEU A 86 -21.21 2.87 0.10
CA LEU A 86 -20.10 1.96 -0.20
C LEU A 86 -18.86 2.76 -0.56
N LEU A 87 -18.96 3.74 -1.45
CA LEU A 87 -17.81 4.52 -1.89
C LEU A 87 -17.22 5.35 -0.75
N ARG A 88 -18.04 5.83 0.20
CA ARG A 88 -17.58 6.49 1.43
C ARG A 88 -16.97 5.56 2.48
N ASN A 89 -17.30 4.28 2.46
CA ASN A 89 -16.85 3.31 3.45
C ASN A 89 -15.88 2.26 2.88
N MET A 90 -15.58 2.30 1.58
CA MET A 90 -14.55 1.48 0.96
C MET A 90 -13.19 1.81 1.59
N HIS A 91 -12.75 0.90 2.45
CA HIS A 91 -11.39 0.79 2.96
C HIS A 91 -11.01 -0.68 2.73
N GLY A 92 -10.02 -0.94 1.88
CA GLY A 92 -9.53 -2.31 1.65
C GLY A 92 -10.34 -3.20 0.70
N GLY A 93 -11.31 -2.64 -0.03
CA GLY A 93 -12.13 -3.35 -1.02
C GLY A 93 -13.52 -3.75 -0.49
N THR A 94 -14.43 -4.09 -1.40
CA THR A 94 -15.78 -4.58 -1.05
C THR A 94 -15.71 -6.04 -0.61
N ARG A 95 -16.74 -6.53 0.10
CA ARG A 95 -16.86 -7.96 0.45
C ARG A 95 -16.75 -8.88 -0.78
N SER A 96 -17.20 -8.39 -1.93
CA SER A 96 -17.11 -9.12 -3.21
C SER A 96 -15.67 -9.22 -3.71
N ILE A 97 -14.87 -8.15 -3.60
CA ILE A 97 -13.45 -8.17 -3.94
C ILE A 97 -12.68 -9.10 -3.01
N ALA A 98 -12.93 -9.01 -1.69
CA ALA A 98 -12.30 -9.87 -0.70
C ALA A 98 -12.56 -11.37 -0.99
N ARG A 99 -13.82 -11.72 -1.29
CA ARG A 99 -14.20 -13.08 -1.69
C ARG A 99 -13.44 -13.55 -2.93
N TYR A 100 -13.39 -12.72 -3.97
CA TYR A 100 -12.69 -13.09 -5.20
C TYR A 100 -11.18 -13.28 -4.97
N LEU A 101 -10.53 -12.39 -4.22
CA LEU A 101 -9.12 -12.54 -3.87
C LEU A 101 -8.88 -13.84 -3.13
N LYS A 102 -9.75 -14.18 -2.17
CA LYS A 102 -9.67 -15.47 -1.49
C LYS A 102 -9.79 -16.64 -2.46
N GLU A 103 -10.89 -16.74 -3.21
CA GLU A 103 -11.20 -17.91 -4.04
C GLU A 103 -10.24 -18.08 -5.23
N VAL A 104 -9.80 -16.97 -5.85
CA VAL A 104 -9.08 -17.01 -7.12
C VAL A 104 -7.58 -16.76 -6.96
N VAL A 105 -7.16 -16.12 -5.86
CA VAL A 105 -5.76 -15.78 -5.64
C VAL A 105 -5.18 -16.56 -4.47
N LEU A 106 -5.87 -16.66 -3.32
CA LEU A 106 -5.30 -17.24 -2.10
C LEU A 106 -5.53 -18.74 -1.97
N ASP A 107 -6.75 -19.22 -2.20
CA ASP A 107 -7.13 -20.64 -2.05
C ASP A 107 -6.31 -21.59 -2.96
N PRO A 108 -5.88 -21.19 -4.18
CA PRO A 108 -5.02 -22.03 -5.01
C PRO A 108 -3.53 -22.06 -4.59
N LEU A 109 -3.11 -21.25 -3.61
CA LEU A 109 -1.70 -21.15 -3.26
C LEU A 109 -1.23 -22.38 -2.46
N PRO A 110 0.04 -22.78 -2.62
CA PRO A 110 0.67 -23.69 -1.69
C PRO A 110 0.61 -23.13 -0.26
N GLU A 111 0.38 -24.00 0.71
CA GLU A 111 0.23 -23.64 2.13
C GLU A 111 1.39 -22.79 2.64
N GLU A 112 2.62 -23.16 2.27
CA GLU A 112 3.84 -22.45 2.65
C GLU A 112 3.89 -21.00 2.13
N VAL A 113 3.39 -20.76 0.93
CA VAL A 113 3.33 -19.42 0.34
C VAL A 113 2.26 -18.60 1.08
N LEU A 114 1.10 -19.19 1.35
CA LEU A 114 0.03 -18.51 2.06
C LEU A 114 0.46 -18.13 3.49
N ASP A 115 1.13 -19.03 4.20
CA ASP A 115 1.70 -18.76 5.52
C ASP A 115 2.68 -17.57 5.47
N PHE A 116 3.58 -17.56 4.48
CA PHE A 116 4.51 -16.45 4.27
C PHE A 116 3.79 -15.11 4.02
N LEU A 117 2.79 -15.10 3.13
CA LEU A 117 2.01 -13.90 2.80
C LEU A 117 1.27 -13.37 4.04
N VAL A 118 0.64 -14.25 4.81
CA VAL A 118 -0.09 -13.89 6.04
C VAL A 118 0.85 -13.32 7.10
N LYS A 119 1.97 -14.01 7.38
CA LYS A 119 2.95 -13.58 8.39
C LYS A 119 3.67 -12.28 8.03
N THR A 120 3.76 -11.93 6.76
CA THR A 120 4.42 -10.68 6.32
C THR A 120 3.43 -9.54 6.03
N SER A 121 2.12 -9.79 6.05
CA SER A 121 1.07 -8.83 5.66
C SER A 121 1.00 -7.55 6.51
N PHE A 122 1.50 -7.60 7.75
CA PHE A 122 1.53 -6.46 8.67
C PHE A 122 2.59 -5.41 8.30
N LEU A 123 3.57 -5.77 7.49
CA LEU A 123 4.65 -4.89 7.06
C LEU A 123 4.18 -3.92 5.98
N SER A 124 4.48 -2.62 6.11
CA SER A 124 4.14 -1.62 5.09
C SER A 124 5.01 -1.71 3.83
N ARG A 125 6.25 -2.19 3.99
CA ARG A 125 7.21 -2.51 2.93
C ARG A 125 8.02 -3.72 3.34
N LEU A 126 8.48 -4.49 2.36
CA LEU A 126 9.06 -5.82 2.52
C LEU A 126 10.43 -5.85 1.84
N ASN A 127 11.39 -6.57 2.39
CA ASN A 127 12.55 -7.04 1.65
C ASN A 127 12.91 -8.44 2.17
N ALA A 128 13.81 -9.14 1.48
CA ALA A 128 14.14 -10.51 1.84
C ALA A 128 14.69 -10.64 3.28
N GLU A 129 15.52 -9.70 3.73
CA GLU A 129 16.16 -9.75 5.05
C GLU A 129 15.15 -9.53 6.19
N LEU A 130 14.26 -8.53 6.03
CA LEU A 130 13.17 -8.26 6.96
C LEU A 130 12.18 -9.43 7.01
N CYS A 131 11.84 -10.01 5.86
CA CYS A 131 10.99 -11.20 5.80
C CYS A 131 11.62 -12.38 6.54
N ASN A 132 12.92 -12.63 6.37
CA ASN A 132 13.65 -13.66 7.12
C ASN A 132 13.59 -13.38 8.63
N ALA A 133 13.84 -12.13 9.05
CA ALA A 133 13.84 -11.75 10.46
C ALA A 133 12.48 -11.96 11.14
N VAL A 134 11.36 -11.69 10.45
CA VAL A 134 10.02 -11.82 11.05
C VAL A 134 9.44 -13.22 10.93
N THR A 135 9.80 -13.98 9.90
CA THR A 135 9.26 -15.33 9.67
C THR A 135 10.14 -16.44 10.24
N GLY A 136 11.40 -16.14 10.58
CA GLY A 136 12.40 -17.13 10.98
C GLY A 136 12.93 -17.98 9.82
N ARG A 137 12.64 -17.58 8.58
CA ARG A 137 13.09 -18.26 7.36
C ARG A 137 14.46 -17.76 6.91
N ASP A 138 15.10 -18.50 6.01
CA ASP A 138 16.32 -18.10 5.30
C ASP A 138 16.12 -17.94 3.78
N ASP A 139 14.98 -18.41 3.25
CA ASP A 139 14.66 -18.48 1.83
C ASP A 139 13.72 -17.35 1.34
N SER A 140 13.48 -16.29 2.12
CA SER A 140 12.53 -15.22 1.75
C SER A 140 12.86 -14.55 0.41
N LYS A 141 14.13 -14.53 0.00
CA LYS A 141 14.52 -14.03 -1.33
C LYS A 141 13.93 -14.89 -2.46
N ALA A 142 13.99 -16.21 -2.32
CA ALA A 142 13.40 -17.13 -3.29
C ALA A 142 11.87 -17.05 -3.24
N MET A 143 11.30 -16.90 -2.05
CA MET A 143 9.86 -16.72 -1.86
C MET A 143 9.33 -15.45 -2.54
N LEU A 144 9.98 -14.29 -2.32
CA LEU A 144 9.61 -13.03 -2.97
C LEU A 144 9.74 -13.12 -4.50
N ALA A 145 10.82 -13.73 -5.00
CA ALA A 145 10.99 -13.95 -6.44
C ALA A 145 9.91 -14.89 -7.02
N TRP A 146 9.47 -15.90 -6.25
CA TRP A 146 8.37 -16.77 -6.65
C TRP A 146 7.05 -15.98 -6.69
N ILE A 147 6.74 -15.18 -5.67
CA ILE A 147 5.54 -14.34 -5.58
C ILE A 147 5.48 -13.34 -6.74
N GLU A 148 6.60 -12.69 -7.04
CA GLU A 148 6.74 -11.76 -8.17
C GLU A 148 6.48 -12.48 -9.51
N ARG A 149 7.13 -13.63 -9.74
CA ARG A 149 6.91 -14.44 -10.96
C ARG A 149 5.48 -14.96 -11.09
N HIS A 150 4.79 -15.16 -9.97
CA HIS A 150 3.40 -15.60 -9.93
C HIS A 150 2.40 -14.46 -10.00
N ASN A 151 2.89 -13.22 -10.16
CA ASN A 151 2.11 -12.00 -10.23
C ASN A 151 1.08 -11.88 -9.10
N LEU A 152 1.51 -12.23 -7.87
CA LEU A 152 0.67 -12.20 -6.67
C LEU A 152 0.62 -10.80 -6.05
N PHE A 153 0.34 -9.80 -6.89
CA PHE A 153 0.13 -8.41 -6.47
C PHE A 153 1.27 -7.85 -5.61
N LEU A 154 2.50 -8.17 -5.98
CA LEU A 154 3.72 -7.66 -5.36
C LEU A 154 4.34 -6.61 -6.30
N SER A 155 4.57 -5.40 -5.81
CA SER A 155 5.21 -4.33 -6.57
C SER A 155 6.56 -3.98 -5.96
N ALA A 156 7.59 -3.86 -6.79
CA ALA A 156 8.86 -3.25 -6.37
C ALA A 156 8.67 -1.75 -6.10
N LEU A 157 9.32 -1.25 -5.05
CA LEU A 157 9.34 0.16 -4.65
C LEU A 157 10.60 0.88 -5.14
N ASP A 158 11.60 0.13 -5.59
CA ASP A 158 12.85 0.65 -6.15
C ASP A 158 13.23 -0.12 -7.42
N GLU A 159 14.11 0.47 -8.23
CA GLU A 159 14.57 -0.11 -9.50
C GLU A 159 15.41 -1.38 -9.30
N GLN A 160 15.99 -1.55 -8.10
CA GLN A 160 16.84 -2.68 -7.77
C GLN A 160 16.04 -3.91 -7.29
N GLY A 161 14.72 -3.78 -7.08
CA GLY A 161 13.88 -4.83 -6.52
C GLY A 161 14.31 -5.23 -5.10
N TYR A 162 14.78 -4.27 -4.31
CA TYR A 162 15.17 -4.51 -2.92
C TYR A 162 13.96 -4.38 -1.99
N TRP A 163 13.20 -3.29 -2.12
CA TRP A 163 11.95 -3.08 -1.40
C TRP A 163 10.74 -3.44 -2.24
N PHE A 164 9.78 -4.12 -1.62
CA PHE A 164 8.51 -4.49 -2.21
C PHE A 164 7.33 -4.02 -1.35
N ARG A 165 6.15 -3.98 -1.96
CA ARG A 165 4.88 -3.73 -1.29
C ARG A 165 3.81 -4.64 -1.88
N TYR A 166 2.98 -5.21 -1.01
CA TYR A 166 1.74 -5.86 -1.44
C TYR A 166 0.73 -4.82 -1.91
N HIS A 167 -0.04 -5.14 -2.94
CA HIS A 167 -1.18 -4.33 -3.33
C HIS A 167 -2.17 -4.18 -2.15
N PRO A 168 -2.71 -2.98 -1.88
CA PRO A 168 -3.54 -2.72 -0.69
C PRO A 168 -4.70 -3.70 -0.50
N LEU A 169 -5.41 -4.05 -1.58
CA LEU A 169 -6.51 -5.02 -1.54
C LEU A 169 -6.06 -6.41 -1.04
N LEU A 170 -4.92 -6.90 -1.53
CA LEU A 170 -4.36 -8.17 -1.08
C LEU A 170 -3.90 -8.05 0.38
N GLN A 171 -3.18 -6.98 0.70
CA GLN A 171 -2.64 -6.74 2.03
C GLN A 171 -3.73 -6.72 3.10
N GLU A 172 -4.87 -6.07 2.85
CA GLU A 172 -5.97 -6.01 3.82
C GLU A 172 -6.60 -7.39 4.06
N ASN A 173 -6.78 -8.17 3.01
CA ASN A 173 -7.29 -9.55 3.13
C ASN A 173 -6.33 -10.40 3.95
N LEU A 174 -5.03 -10.33 3.66
CA LEU A 174 -4.02 -11.06 4.41
C LEU A 174 -3.93 -10.60 5.88
N ARG A 175 -4.08 -9.29 6.16
CA ARG A 175 -4.14 -8.76 7.53
C ARG A 175 -5.37 -9.26 8.27
N THR A 176 -6.52 -9.35 7.61
CA THR A 176 -7.73 -9.92 8.20
C THR A 176 -7.52 -11.39 8.56
N MET A 177 -6.87 -12.17 7.68
CA MET A 177 -6.50 -13.55 7.97
C MET A 177 -5.50 -13.65 9.14
N LEU A 178 -4.49 -12.77 9.19
CA LEU A 178 -3.54 -12.69 10.30
C LEU A 178 -4.25 -12.35 11.63
N GLN A 179 -5.25 -11.47 11.62
CA GLN A 179 -6.04 -11.13 12.80
C GLN A 179 -6.90 -12.27 13.32
N GLN A 180 -7.38 -13.13 12.41
CA GLN A 180 -8.23 -14.29 12.73
C GLN A 180 -7.41 -15.53 13.11
N ASN A 181 -6.11 -15.55 12.78
CA ASN A 181 -5.22 -16.65 13.09
C ASN A 181 -4.68 -16.52 14.52
N ASN A 182 -5.22 -17.34 15.43
CA ASN A 182 -4.83 -17.35 16.85
C ASN A 182 -3.49 -18.04 17.11
N ASP A 183 -2.96 -18.80 16.15
CA ASP A 183 -1.70 -19.53 16.30
C ASP A 183 -0.48 -18.62 16.04
N ILE A 184 -0.70 -17.43 15.47
CA ILE A 184 0.36 -16.47 15.17
C ILE A 184 0.40 -15.39 16.25
N ASP A 185 1.52 -15.31 16.98
CA ASP A 185 1.78 -14.19 17.90
C ASP A 185 2.12 -12.92 17.13
N ARG A 186 1.08 -12.12 16.90
CA ARG A 186 1.19 -10.82 16.21
C ARG A 186 2.09 -9.84 16.96
N LYS A 187 2.13 -9.87 18.29
CA LYS A 187 3.00 -8.97 19.05
C LYS A 187 4.44 -9.35 18.78
N GLN A 188 4.77 -10.63 18.84
CA GLN A 188 6.11 -11.13 18.52
C GLN A 188 6.55 -10.72 17.11
N LEU A 189 5.67 -10.82 16.10
CA LEU A 189 5.99 -10.37 14.73
C LEU A 189 6.35 -8.88 14.68
N HIS A 190 5.57 -8.02 15.35
CA HIS A 190 5.88 -6.60 15.44
C HIS A 190 7.18 -6.32 16.21
N GLU A 191 7.49 -7.10 17.25
CA GLU A 191 8.76 -6.98 17.96
C GLU A 191 9.96 -7.34 17.09
N LEU A 192 9.89 -8.45 16.34
CA LEU A 192 10.96 -8.87 15.43
C LEU A 192 11.19 -7.81 14.34
N ALA A 193 10.11 -7.28 13.76
CA ALA A 193 10.21 -6.19 12.78
C ALA A 193 10.83 -4.94 13.39
N SER A 194 10.43 -4.57 14.61
CA SER A 194 10.99 -3.42 15.32
C SER A 194 12.50 -3.56 15.53
N HIS A 195 12.98 -4.72 15.99
CA HIS A 195 14.41 -4.95 16.22
C HIS A 195 15.19 -4.85 14.92
N TRP A 196 14.71 -5.50 13.86
CA TRP A 196 15.35 -5.42 12.54
C TRP A 196 15.43 -3.96 12.04
N PHE A 197 14.36 -3.17 12.17
CA PHE A 197 14.39 -1.76 11.77
C PHE A 197 15.38 -0.92 12.60
N VAL A 198 15.57 -1.21 13.89
CA VAL A 198 16.59 -0.56 14.73
C VAL A 198 17.99 -0.87 14.22
N GLU A 199 18.29 -2.14 13.90
CA GLU A 199 19.59 -2.55 13.36
C GLU A 199 19.92 -1.85 12.04
N GLN A 200 18.89 -1.63 11.21
CA GLN A 200 19.01 -0.90 9.94
C GLN A 200 18.94 0.63 10.09
N LYS A 201 18.87 1.17 11.32
CA LYS A 201 18.78 2.61 11.64
C LYS A 201 17.53 3.30 11.06
N LEU A 202 16.45 2.54 10.84
CA LEU A 202 15.16 3.00 10.34
C LEU A 202 14.20 3.27 11.51
N TRP A 203 14.48 4.36 12.23
CA TRP A 203 13.85 4.67 13.52
C TRP A 203 12.33 4.86 13.45
N SER A 204 11.82 5.51 12.40
CA SER A 204 10.38 5.80 12.28
C SER A 204 9.55 4.51 12.20
N GLU A 205 10.03 3.51 11.46
CA GLU A 205 9.39 2.21 11.36
C GLU A 205 9.57 1.38 12.63
N ALA A 206 10.77 1.39 13.22
CA ALA A 206 11.03 0.73 14.49
C ALA A 206 10.02 1.19 15.57
N VAL A 207 9.86 2.50 15.76
CA VAL A 207 8.90 3.09 16.70
C VAL A 207 7.48 2.61 16.43
N ARG A 208 7.03 2.65 15.17
CA ARG A 208 5.68 2.23 14.79
C ARG A 208 5.44 0.75 15.11
N HIS A 209 6.41 -0.12 14.85
CA HIS A 209 6.32 -1.54 15.15
C HIS A 209 6.38 -1.82 16.67
N ALA A 210 7.24 -1.14 17.43
CA ALA A 210 7.28 -1.24 18.89
C ALA A 210 5.95 -0.83 19.56
N LEU A 211 5.35 0.28 19.11
CA LEU A 211 4.02 0.71 19.58
C LEU A 211 2.94 -0.32 19.24
N SER A 212 2.99 -0.91 18.06
CA SER A 212 2.04 -1.95 17.63
C SER A 212 2.21 -3.26 18.40
N ALA A 213 3.41 -3.56 18.92
CA ALA A 213 3.66 -4.68 19.83
C ALA A 213 3.16 -4.40 21.26
N GLY A 214 2.81 -3.15 21.59
CA GLY A 214 2.44 -2.74 22.94
C GLY A 214 3.64 -2.48 23.86
N LYS A 215 4.84 -2.26 23.30
CA LYS A 215 6.03 -1.85 24.07
C LYS A 215 6.16 -0.32 24.07
N PRO A 216 6.47 0.31 25.23
CA PRO A 216 6.96 1.68 25.22
C PRO A 216 8.31 1.70 24.50
N VAL A 217 8.48 2.63 23.58
CA VAL A 217 9.74 2.77 22.84
C VAL A 217 10.82 3.27 23.79
N HIS A 218 11.78 2.41 24.13
CA HIS A 218 13.05 2.87 24.68
C HIS A 218 13.90 3.38 23.52
N SER A 219 13.93 4.70 23.35
CA SER A 219 14.92 5.35 22.51
C SER A 219 16.30 5.14 23.15
N PRO A 220 17.33 4.64 22.44
CA PRO A 220 18.67 4.47 23.01
C PRO A 220 19.43 5.80 23.19
N VAL A 221 18.74 6.94 23.19
CA VAL A 221 19.35 8.28 23.36
C VAL A 221 19.34 8.75 24.83
N GLN A 222 19.34 7.83 25.80
CA GLN A 222 19.48 8.19 27.21
C GLN A 222 20.54 7.35 27.92
N ASP A 223 21.77 7.42 27.42
CA ASP A 223 22.94 7.43 28.30
C ASP A 223 23.53 8.84 28.29
N GLY A 224 23.21 9.57 29.36
CA GLY A 224 24.00 10.64 29.96
C GLY A 224 24.62 11.71 29.06
N ALA A 225 23.97 12.88 29.08
CA ALA A 225 24.49 14.24 28.83
C ALA A 225 23.92 14.94 27.60
N SER A 226 23.36 16.13 27.87
CA SER A 226 23.04 17.18 26.90
C SER A 226 21.67 17.14 26.20
N ALA A 227 20.60 16.93 26.97
CA ALA A 227 19.26 17.42 26.59
C ALA A 227 18.95 18.84 27.13
N GLN A 228 19.96 19.55 27.66
CA GLN A 228 19.83 20.90 28.22
C GLN A 228 20.72 21.96 27.56
N SER A 229 21.38 21.65 26.42
CA SER A 229 22.33 22.57 25.75
C SER A 229 21.92 23.00 24.34
N LEU A 230 20.71 22.69 23.88
CA LEU A 230 20.22 23.06 22.53
C LEU A 230 18.94 23.90 22.54
N ALA A 231 18.52 24.41 23.71
CA ALA A 231 17.40 25.35 23.84
C ALA A 231 17.80 26.74 24.37
N GLU A 232 19.10 26.96 24.62
CA GLU A 232 19.64 28.26 25.07
C GLU A 232 20.83 28.68 24.19
N GLU A 233 20.65 28.79 22.87
CA GLU A 233 21.46 29.70 22.06
C GLU A 233 20.75 29.97 20.72
N GLY A 234 19.93 31.02 20.69
CA GLY A 234 19.22 31.41 19.48
C GLY A 234 17.99 32.31 19.67
N ASP A 235 18.07 33.30 20.57
CA ASP A 235 17.24 34.51 20.54
C ASP A 235 18.28 35.63 20.64
N ILE A 236 18.47 36.57 19.71
CA ILE A 236 17.54 37.59 19.22
C ILE A 236 18.23 38.32 18.02
N ASP A 237 17.47 38.69 16.99
CA ASP A 237 17.48 40.06 16.43
C ASP A 237 16.53 40.17 15.22
N THR A 238 15.32 40.64 15.52
CA THR A 238 14.48 41.41 14.59
C THR A 238 15.02 42.84 14.44
N PRO A 239 15.05 43.40 13.23
CA PRO A 239 14.92 44.84 13.05
C PRO A 239 13.58 45.21 12.39
N ASP A 240 12.82 46.00 13.13
CA ASP A 240 11.78 46.91 12.66
C ASP A 240 12.34 47.91 11.64
N PHE A 241 11.58 48.20 10.57
CA PHE A 241 11.61 49.49 9.89
C PHE A 241 10.20 49.88 9.42
N MET A 242 9.61 50.82 10.17
CA MET A 242 8.75 51.96 9.82
C MET A 242 8.05 51.97 8.44
N ASP A 243 6.72 52.01 8.39
CA ASP A 243 5.82 53.16 8.65
C ASP A 243 5.60 54.04 7.40
N ALA A 244 4.35 54.11 6.95
CA ALA A 244 3.78 55.31 6.35
C ALA A 244 2.24 55.21 6.27
N SER A 245 1.59 55.97 7.17
CA SER A 245 0.56 56.98 6.82
C SER A 245 -0.85 56.48 6.41
N PHE A 246 -1.98 57.09 6.81
CA PHE A 246 -2.33 58.17 7.73
C PHE A 246 -3.88 58.23 7.75
N THR A 247 -4.47 58.43 8.94
CA THR A 247 -5.79 59.02 9.32
C THR A 247 -7.06 58.87 8.46
N ALA A 248 -8.16 58.52 9.16
CA ALA A 248 -9.39 59.32 9.38
C ALA A 248 -10.60 58.38 9.59
N GLN A 249 -11.62 58.60 10.42
CA GLN A 249 -11.93 59.57 11.46
C GLN A 249 -13.30 59.16 12.05
N HIS A 250 -13.40 59.13 13.39
CA HIS A 250 -14.57 59.41 14.24
C HIS A 250 -15.94 58.70 14.13
N ARG A 251 -16.45 58.41 15.35
CA ARG A 251 -17.86 58.40 15.85
C ARG A 251 -18.69 57.15 15.52
N SER A 252 -19.58 56.64 16.38
CA SER A 252 -20.01 56.97 17.75
C SER A 252 -20.85 55.78 18.25
N VAL A 253 -20.85 55.60 19.57
CA VAL A 253 -21.74 54.72 20.34
C VAL A 253 -23.14 55.36 20.46
N ALA A 254 -24.15 54.50 20.71
CA ALA A 254 -25.51 54.74 21.22
C ALA A 254 -26.61 55.12 20.20
N HIS A 255 -27.51 54.19 19.90
CA HIS A 255 -28.81 54.11 20.59
C HIS A 255 -29.47 52.73 20.43
#